data_AF-A0A924NK34-F1
#
_entry.id   AF-A0A924NK34-F1
#
_cell.length_a   1.000
_cell.length_b   1.000
_cell.length_c   1.000
_cell.angle_alpha   90.00
_cell.angle_beta   90.00
_cell.angle_gamma   90.00
#
_symmetry.space_group_name_H-M   'P 1'
#
loop_
_entity.id
_entity.type
_entity.pdbx_description
1 polymer ?
#
loop_
_entity_poly.entity_id
_entity_poly.type
_entity_poly.pdbx_seq_one_letter_code
_entity_poly.pdbx_strand_id
1 'polypeptide(L)'
;MLTQQGDAPVLRTQADPRSEEFGLNDTHHRGLVEDLQALLVTAALGGSTSNRERHVARGKLLPRDRVDTLLDRGSAFLELSPLAAHGLYDGDAPGAGV
;
A
#
# COMPACT_ATOMS: atom_id res chain seq x y z
N MET A 1 11.91 -38.46 8.26
CA MET A 1 13.37 -38.59 8.19
C MET A 1 13.92 -37.18 7.92
N LEU A 2 14.49 -36.56 8.96
CA LEU A 2 15.33 -35.34 8.99
C LEU A 2 14.85 -34.07 8.27
N THR A 3 14.15 -33.19 9.00
CA THR A 3 14.26 -31.74 8.80
C THR A 3 15.68 -31.32 9.19
N GLN A 4 16.53 -31.04 8.20
CA GLN A 4 17.77 -30.30 8.41
C GLN A 4 17.39 -28.87 8.81
N GLN A 5 17.38 -28.58 10.11
CA GLN A 5 17.48 -27.21 10.61
C GLN A 5 18.81 -26.64 10.07
N GLY A 6 18.75 -25.58 9.26
CA GLY A 6 19.96 -24.89 8.80
C GLY A 6 20.79 -24.40 10.00
N ASP A 7 22.11 -24.42 9.87
CA ASP A 7 23.14 -24.10 10.88
C ASP A 7 23.16 -22.62 11.34
N ALA A 8 22.09 -21.87 11.08
CA ALA A 8 21.98 -20.48 11.49
C ALA A 8 21.44 -20.36 12.93
N PRO A 9 22.00 -19.47 13.77
CA PRO A 9 21.52 -19.29 15.13
C PRO A 9 20.09 -18.71 15.14
N VAL A 10 19.22 -19.31 15.96
CA VAL A 10 17.85 -18.82 16.15
C VAL A 10 17.87 -17.53 16.95
N LEU A 11 17.27 -16.47 16.41
CA LEU A 11 17.03 -15.23 17.14
C LEU A 11 15.87 -15.41 18.12
N ARG A 12 16.13 -15.15 19.42
CA ARG A 12 15.09 -15.13 20.44
C ARG A 12 14.58 -13.71 20.62
N THR A 13 13.26 -13.53 20.53
CA THR A 13 12.64 -12.24 20.83
C THR A 13 12.85 -11.86 22.29
N GLN A 14 13.10 -10.57 22.52
CA GLN A 14 13.11 -9.95 23.86
C GLN A 14 11.87 -9.08 24.08
N ALA A 15 11.04 -8.88 23.04
CA ALA A 15 9.79 -8.15 23.17
C ALA A 15 8.78 -8.99 23.95
N ASP A 16 8.15 -8.40 24.96
CA ASP A 16 7.01 -8.97 25.67
C ASP A 16 5.70 -8.37 25.14
N PRO A 17 4.88 -9.13 24.39
CA PRO A 17 3.61 -8.65 23.83
C PRO A 17 2.55 -8.30 24.88
N ARG A 18 2.76 -8.66 26.14
CA ARG A 18 1.83 -8.37 27.26
C ARG A 18 2.25 -7.16 28.08
N SER A 19 3.41 -6.58 27.79
CA SER A 19 3.87 -5.36 28.48
C SER A 19 3.04 -4.15 28.05
N GLU A 20 2.91 -3.18 28.97
CA GLU A 20 2.24 -1.91 28.70
C GLU A 20 2.94 -1.14 27.58
N GLU A 21 4.28 -1.11 27.59
CA GLU A 21 5.08 -0.47 26.56
C GLU A 21 4.81 -1.05 25.16
N PHE A 22 4.71 -2.38 25.04
CA PHE A 22 4.33 -3.00 23.77
C PHE A 22 2.93 -2.57 23.32
N GLY A 23 1.97 -2.49 24.23
CA GLY A 23 0.61 -2.01 23.92
C GLY A 23 0.57 -0.56 23.43
N LEU A 24 1.37 0.33 24.04
CA LEU A 24 1.50 1.73 23.60
C LEU A 24 2.13 1.82 22.19
N ASN A 25 3.19 1.05 21.96
CA ASN A 25 3.86 1.01 20.66
C ASN A 25 2.97 0.42 19.57
N ASP A 26 2.23 -0.66 19.85
CA ASP A 26 1.28 -1.25 18.91
C ASP A 26 0.18 -0.25 18.54
N THR A 27 -0.42 0.42 19.54
CA THR A 27 -1.45 1.44 19.32
C THR A 27 -0.93 2.59 18.45
N HIS A 28 0.25 3.13 18.77
CA HIS A 28 0.84 4.22 18.02
C HIS A 28 1.12 3.85 16.56
N HIS A 29 1.78 2.70 16.32
CA HIS A 29 2.12 2.29 14.97
C HIS A 29 0.89 1.88 14.15
N ARG A 30 -0.15 1.32 14.78
CA ARG A 30 -1.44 1.08 14.10
C ARG A 30 -2.05 2.37 13.60
N GLY A 31 -2.03 3.43 14.41
CA GLY A 31 -2.49 4.76 13.97
C GLY A 31 -1.73 5.25 12.72
N LEU A 32 -0.40 5.15 12.72
CA LEU A 32 0.41 5.52 11.55
C LEU A 32 0.10 4.67 10.30
N VAL A 33 -0.19 3.37 10.49
CA VAL A 33 -0.59 2.48 9.40
C VAL A 33 -1.96 2.87 8.85
N GLU A 34 -2.91 3.22 9.72
CA GLU A 34 -4.25 3.69 9.32
C GLU A 34 -4.16 4.99 8.51
N ASP A 35 -3.35 5.95 8.99
CA ASP A 35 -3.09 7.21 8.27
C ASP A 35 -2.48 6.94 6.88
N LEU A 36 -1.48 6.06 6.82
CA LEU A 36 -0.86 5.67 5.56
C LEU A 36 -1.87 5.01 4.61
N GLN A 37 -2.71 4.10 5.10
CA GLN A 37 -3.74 3.44 4.31
C GLN A 37 -4.76 4.43 3.76
N ALA A 38 -5.19 5.43 4.54
CA ALA A 38 -6.10 6.47 4.09
C ALA A 38 -5.50 7.31 2.95
N LEU A 39 -4.20 7.65 3.05
CA LEU A 39 -3.48 8.35 1.99
C LEU A 39 -3.36 7.50 0.72
N LEU A 40 -3.05 6.21 0.85
CA LEU A 40 -2.94 5.28 -0.27
C LEU A 40 -4.27 5.10 -1.00
N VAL A 41 -5.38 4.95 -0.26
CA VAL A 41 -6.74 4.88 -0.84
C VAL A 41 -7.04 6.13 -1.65
N THR A 42 -6.71 7.30 -1.10
CA THR A 42 -6.93 8.58 -1.78
C THR A 42 -6.08 8.70 -3.05
N ALA A 43 -4.79 8.39 -2.99
CA ALA A 43 -3.90 8.41 -4.15
C ALA A 43 -4.34 7.41 -5.23
N ALA A 44 -4.86 6.25 -4.83
CA ALA A 44 -5.33 5.21 -5.75
C ALA A 44 -6.55 5.64 -6.59
N LEU A 45 -7.33 6.62 -6.13
CA LEU A 45 -8.42 7.20 -6.93
C LEU A 45 -7.90 7.85 -8.22
N GLY A 46 -6.65 8.31 -8.23
CA GLY A 46 -6.07 9.07 -9.33
C GLY A 46 -6.64 10.49 -9.39
N GLY A 47 -6.74 11.05 -10.60
CA GLY A 47 -7.21 12.42 -10.79
C GLY A 47 -8.67 12.65 -10.36
N SER A 48 -9.13 13.89 -10.47
CA SER A 48 -10.49 14.30 -10.08
C SER A 48 -11.59 13.40 -10.68
N THR A 49 -12.73 13.29 -9.97
CA THR A 49 -13.88 12.50 -10.39
C THR A 49 -14.32 12.81 -11.83
N SER A 50 -14.39 14.10 -12.20
CA SER A 50 -14.73 14.52 -13.56
C SER A 50 -13.75 13.99 -14.63
N ASN A 51 -12.44 13.98 -14.32
CA ASN A 51 -11.44 13.45 -15.24
C ASN A 51 -11.57 11.92 -15.39
N ARG A 52 -11.84 11.20 -14.30
CA ARG A 52 -12.07 9.75 -14.31
C ARG A 52 -13.32 9.39 -15.10
N GLU A 53 -14.43 10.07 -14.85
CA GLU A 53 -15.68 9.88 -15.59
C GLU A 53 -15.51 10.14 -17.08
N ARG A 54 -14.83 11.23 -17.46
CA ARG A 54 -14.52 11.53 -18.87
C ARG A 54 -13.65 10.46 -19.51
N HIS A 55 -12.71 9.89 -18.76
CA HIS A 55 -11.84 8.82 -19.24
C HIS A 55 -12.64 7.54 -19.49
N VAL A 56 -13.51 7.15 -18.56
CA VAL A 56 -14.39 5.97 -18.66
C VAL A 56 -15.45 6.15 -19.75
N ALA A 57 -16.04 7.33 -19.88
CA ALA A 57 -17.04 7.64 -20.92
C ALA A 57 -16.51 7.49 -22.36
N ARG A 58 -15.18 7.47 -22.54
CA ARG A 58 -14.51 7.17 -23.81
C ARG A 58 -14.32 5.66 -24.05
N GLY A 59 -14.91 4.80 -23.23
CA GLY A 59 -14.77 3.34 -23.30
C GLY A 59 -13.41 2.81 -22.85
N LYS A 60 -12.66 3.59 -22.06
CA LYS A 60 -11.31 3.22 -21.60
C LYS A 60 -11.32 2.79 -20.14
N LEU A 61 -10.55 1.75 -19.82
CA LEU A 61 -10.22 1.37 -18.44
C LEU A 61 -9.33 2.42 -17.77
N LEU A 62 -9.51 2.65 -16.46
CA LEU A 62 -8.58 3.45 -15.67
C LEU A 62 -7.20 2.74 -15.61
N PRO A 63 -6.10 3.46 -15.36
CA PRO A 63 -4.76 2.86 -15.34
C PRO A 63 -4.65 1.64 -14.42
N ARG A 64 -5.15 1.72 -13.19
CA ARG A 64 -5.13 0.61 -12.23
C ARG A 64 -6.02 -0.57 -12.67
N ASP A 65 -7.20 -0.29 -13.22
CA ASP A 65 -8.06 -1.35 -13.78
C ASP A 65 -7.36 -2.12 -14.92
N ARG A 66 -6.49 -1.44 -15.69
CA ARG A 66 -5.67 -2.11 -16.73
C ARG A 66 -4.63 -3.03 -16.11
N VAL A 67 -3.97 -2.60 -15.03
CA VAL A 67 -3.00 -3.42 -14.29
C VAL A 67 -3.72 -4.66 -13.73
N ASP A 68 -4.84 -4.47 -13.04
CA ASP A 68 -5.62 -5.57 -12.47
C ASP A 68 -6.11 -6.57 -13.53
N THR A 69 -6.48 -6.08 -14.72
CA THR A 69 -6.88 -6.93 -15.84
C THR A 69 -5.70 -7.67 -16.47
N LEU A 70 -4.49 -7.10 -16.42
CA LEU A 70 -3.28 -7.67 -17.00
C LEU A 70 -2.66 -8.76 -16.11
N LEU A 71 -2.80 -8.63 -14.79
CA LEU A 71 -2.21 -9.55 -13.82
C LEU A 71 -2.90 -10.93 -13.84
N ASP A 72 -2.10 -11.96 -13.55
CA ASP A 72 -2.65 -13.30 -13.32
C ASP A 72 -3.54 -13.28 -12.06
N ARG A 73 -4.66 -14.00 -12.11
CA ARG A 73 -5.61 -14.05 -11.00
C ARG A 73 -4.94 -14.60 -9.74
N GLY A 74 -4.97 -13.81 -8.67
CA GLY A 74 -4.40 -14.16 -7.37
C GLY A 74 -2.88 -13.95 -7.28
N SER A 75 -2.25 -13.44 -8.34
CA SER A 75 -0.86 -12.97 -8.26
C SER A 75 -0.75 -11.78 -7.30
N ALA A 76 0.38 -11.70 -6.60
CA ALA A 76 0.69 -10.53 -5.77
C ALA A 76 1.12 -9.36 -6.66
N PHE A 77 0.73 -8.14 -6.28
CA PHE A 77 1.18 -6.90 -6.89
C PHE A 77 1.92 -6.06 -5.86
N LEU A 78 3.14 -5.64 -6.19
CA LEU A 78 3.92 -4.71 -5.38
C LEU A 78 4.00 -3.37 -6.11
N GLU A 79 3.24 -2.40 -5.60
CA GLU A 79 3.24 -1.05 -6.15
C GLU A 79 4.48 -0.27 -5.71
N LEU A 80 5.05 0.52 -6.62
CA LEU A 80 6.21 1.37 -6.37
C LEU A 80 5.78 2.82 -6.22
N SER A 81 6.17 3.45 -5.11
CA SER A 81 5.97 4.87 -4.84
C SER A 81 4.53 5.40 -5.06
N PRO A 82 3.48 4.75 -4.49
CA PRO A 82 2.08 5.18 -4.66
C PRO A 82 1.80 6.62 -4.22
N LEU A 83 2.61 7.16 -3.30
CA LEU A 83 2.51 8.52 -2.77
C LEU A 83 3.48 9.50 -3.45
N ALA A 84 4.02 9.16 -4.63
CA ALA A 84 4.83 10.10 -5.40
C ALA A 84 4.05 11.41 -5.66
N ALA A 85 4.73 12.54 -5.45
CA ALA A 85 4.17 13.90 -5.50
C ALA A 85 3.08 14.22 -4.44
N HIS A 86 2.92 13.40 -3.40
CA HIS A 86 2.04 13.74 -2.28
C HIS A 86 2.46 15.06 -1.60
N GLY A 87 1.49 15.94 -1.35
CA GLY A 87 1.72 17.27 -0.77
C GLY A 87 2.34 18.30 -1.73
N LEU A 88 2.52 17.95 -3.00
CA LEU A 88 3.01 18.85 -4.05
C LEU A 88 1.89 19.16 -5.06
N TYR A 89 2.08 20.24 -5.82
CA TYR A 89 1.21 20.61 -6.95
C TYR A 89 -0.30 20.64 -6.61
N ASP A 90 -0.63 21.14 -5.41
CA ASP A 90 -2.02 21.25 -4.90
C ASP A 90 -2.83 19.93 -4.92
N GLY A 91 -2.14 18.78 -4.96
CA GLY A 91 -2.78 17.46 -5.02
C GLY A 91 -3.21 17.00 -6.42
N ASP A 92 -2.88 17.75 -7.48
CA ASP A 92 -3.30 17.46 -8.85
C ASP A 92 -2.51 16.33 -9.54
N ALA A 93 -1.45 15.82 -8.91
CA ALA A 93 -0.55 14.82 -9.47
C ALA A 93 -0.44 13.53 -8.61
N PRO A 94 -1.55 12.81 -8.36
CA PRO A 94 -1.51 11.55 -7.60
C PRO A 94 -0.65 10.50 -8.30
N GLY A 95 0.23 9.82 -7.54
CA GLY A 95 1.20 8.86 -8.08
C GLY A 95 2.19 9.48 -9.08
N ALA A 96 2.36 10.81 -9.05
CA ALA A 96 3.08 11.59 -10.07
C ALA A 96 2.58 11.34 -11.52
N GLY A 97 1.34 10.87 -11.69
CA GLY A 97 0.73 10.61 -13.00
C GLY A 97 1.14 9.30 -13.67
N VAL A 98 1.71 8.35 -12.91
CA VAL A 98 2.11 7.00 -13.39
C VAL A 98 1.23 5.92 -12.78
#